data_AF-A0A937N8N7-F1
#
_entry.id   AF-A0A937N8N7-F1
#
_cell.length_a   1.000
_cell.length_b   1.000
_cell.length_c   1.000
_cell.angle_alpha   90.00
_cell.angle_beta   90.00
_cell.angle_gamma   90.00
#
_symmetry.space_group_name_H-M   'P 1'
#
loop_
_entity.id
_entity.type
_entity.pdbx_description
1 polymer ?
#
loop_
_entity_poly.entity_id
_entity_poly.type
_entity_poly.pdbx_seq_one_letter_code
_entity_poly.pdbx_strand_id
1 'polypeptide(L)'
;MSRREAANTRPRSLKGDRFTALGQFGMDLEYYVASPADTPRHTVRYGLRPSAADVPRFSEYQDLLQLTLPGDGSYYVALFPRGADEKVPTFASSPDGRVITIRSEWGTDYAFLSQEPTTAEIADFSFQGTAASIRNRDSDLVLALGGRGTVAATGKSLALTAPFGASLRVGPAALTIDMPADHPAGEIVVAAPGAWKLREGRGVTLAKEPAGIYRLGIPAGKTAVELVKAN
;
A
#
# COMPACT_ATOMS: atom_id res chain seq x y z
N MET A 1 -27.03 -1.00 40.52
CA MET A 1 -26.63 -0.60 39.16
C MET A 1 -25.72 0.62 39.25
N SER A 2 -24.40 0.42 39.28
CA SER A 2 -23.42 1.52 39.32
C SER A 2 -23.18 2.04 37.90
N ARG A 3 -23.39 3.34 37.67
CA ARG A 3 -23.15 4.02 36.39
C ARG A 3 -21.67 3.87 36.02
N ARG A 4 -21.40 3.24 34.88
CA ARG A 4 -20.09 3.28 34.21
C ARG A 4 -19.80 4.74 33.82
N GLU A 5 -18.98 5.43 34.58
CA GLU A 5 -18.52 6.76 34.21
C GLU A 5 -17.28 6.59 33.31
N ALA A 6 -17.53 6.43 32.01
CA ALA A 6 -16.48 6.63 31.02
C ALA A 6 -16.00 8.09 31.18
N ALA A 7 -14.69 8.31 31.27
CA ALA A 7 -14.13 9.65 31.13
C ALA A 7 -14.30 10.07 29.66
N ASN A 8 -15.53 10.45 29.31
CA ASN A 8 -15.92 10.78 27.96
C ASN A 8 -15.59 12.25 27.73
N THR A 9 -14.35 12.55 27.33
CA THR A 9 -14.01 13.89 26.87
C THR A 9 -14.77 14.17 25.59
N ARG A 10 -15.38 15.36 25.48
CA ARG A 10 -16.12 15.77 24.28
C ARG A 10 -15.23 15.62 23.04
N PRO A 11 -15.75 15.09 21.92
CA PRO A 11 -15.01 15.00 20.66
C PRO A 11 -14.43 16.37 20.29
N ARG A 12 -13.13 16.39 19.97
CA ARG A 12 -12.45 17.60 19.51
C ARG A 12 -12.26 17.53 18.00
N SER A 13 -12.74 18.53 17.27
CA SER A 13 -12.56 18.63 15.82
C SER A 13 -11.07 18.80 15.47
N LEU A 14 -10.64 18.12 14.40
CA LEU A 14 -9.30 18.18 13.85
C LEU A 14 -9.35 18.78 12.44
N LYS A 15 -8.28 19.49 12.05
CA LYS A 15 -8.09 20.06 10.70
C LYS A 15 -6.86 19.44 10.04
N GLY A 16 -6.83 19.47 8.71
CA GLY A 16 -5.75 18.90 7.91
C GLY A 16 -5.98 17.43 7.59
N ASP A 17 -5.04 16.83 6.87
CA ASP A 17 -5.04 15.46 6.34
C ASP A 17 -4.10 14.52 7.06
N ARG A 18 -3.20 15.05 7.89
CA ARG A 18 -2.24 14.27 8.68
C ARG A 18 -2.54 14.36 10.18
N PHE A 19 -2.57 13.21 10.84
CA PHE A 19 -2.73 13.09 12.29
C PHE A 19 -1.72 12.09 12.85
N THR A 20 -1.34 12.27 14.10
CA THR A 20 -0.40 11.38 14.80
C THR A 20 -1.05 10.85 16.06
N ALA A 21 -1.07 9.53 16.23
CA ALA A 21 -1.33 8.90 17.52
C ALA A 21 0.02 8.63 18.20
N LEU A 22 0.23 9.23 19.36
CA LEU A 22 1.44 9.03 20.15
C LEU A 22 1.36 7.69 20.88
N GLY A 23 2.35 6.82 20.68
CA GLY A 23 2.33 5.50 21.30
C GLY A 23 3.06 5.44 22.63
N GLN A 24 2.52 4.65 23.56
CA GLN A 24 3.08 4.46 24.90
C GLN A 24 4.39 3.66 24.94
N PHE A 25 4.77 3.01 23.84
CA PHE A 25 5.97 2.15 23.75
C PHE A 25 7.01 2.69 22.76
N GLY A 26 7.07 4.02 22.59
CA GLY A 26 8.03 4.68 21.71
C GLY A 26 7.75 4.49 20.21
N MET A 27 6.54 4.05 19.86
CA MET A 27 6.08 3.87 18.48
C MET A 27 4.88 4.76 18.22
N ASP A 28 5.06 5.79 17.40
CA ASP A 28 3.96 6.64 16.94
C ASP A 28 3.32 6.05 15.69
N LEU A 29 2.04 6.38 15.46
CA LEU A 29 1.32 6.04 14.25
C LEU A 29 0.86 7.31 13.54
N GLU A 30 1.36 7.52 12.33
CA GLU A 30 0.88 8.57 11.44
C GLU A 30 -0.33 8.06 10.65
N TYR A 31 -1.34 8.92 10.54
CA TYR A 31 -2.53 8.74 9.72
C TYR A 31 -2.52 9.83 8.65
N TYR A 32 -2.59 9.43 7.38
CA TYR A 32 -2.75 10.36 6.27
C TYR A 32 -4.01 10.05 5.49
N VAL A 33 -4.99 10.96 5.51
CA VAL A 33 -6.30 10.80 4.87
C VAL A 33 -6.30 11.51 3.52
N ALA A 34 -6.08 10.75 2.46
CA ALA A 34 -5.93 11.26 1.09
C ALA A 34 -7.27 11.64 0.45
N SER A 35 -8.29 10.82 0.68
CA SER A 35 -9.62 11.03 0.12
C SER A 35 -10.69 10.38 1.00
N PRO A 36 -11.89 10.97 1.10
CA PRO A 36 -12.19 12.36 0.75
C PRO A 36 -11.48 13.36 1.69
N ALA A 37 -11.08 14.51 1.14
CA ALA A 37 -10.34 15.55 1.87
C ALA A 37 -11.22 16.33 2.86
N ASP A 38 -12.46 16.63 2.48
CA ASP A 38 -13.35 17.55 3.21
C ASP A 38 -14.42 16.82 4.02
N THR A 39 -13.98 16.04 5.00
CA THR A 39 -14.88 15.34 5.92
C THR A 39 -14.67 15.72 7.38
N PRO A 40 -15.70 15.58 8.24
CA PRO A 40 -15.55 15.78 9.68
C PRO A 40 -14.57 14.76 10.29
N ARG A 41 -13.60 15.28 11.05
CA ARG A 41 -12.55 14.49 11.70
C ARG A 41 -12.43 14.91 13.16
N HIS A 42 -12.40 13.93 14.06
CA HIS A 42 -12.39 14.19 15.50
C HIS A 42 -11.37 13.30 16.21
N THR A 43 -10.89 13.77 17.35
CA THR A 43 -10.27 12.90 18.35
C THR A 43 -11.21 12.69 19.53
N VAL A 44 -11.25 11.45 20.02
CA VAL A 44 -12.06 11.04 21.17
C VAL A 44 -11.18 10.20 22.09
N ARG A 45 -11.21 10.48 23.39
CA ARG A 45 -10.65 9.58 24.40
C ARG A 45 -11.73 8.61 24.84
N TYR A 46 -11.51 7.32 24.59
CA TYR A 46 -12.39 6.24 25.02
C TYR A 46 -11.65 5.37 26.02
N GLY A 47 -12.32 4.92 27.07
CA GLY A 47 -11.68 4.06 28.05
C GLY A 47 -12.63 3.45 29.06
N LEU A 48 -12.17 2.39 29.71
CA LEU A 48 -12.91 1.68 30.74
C LEU A 48 -12.15 1.80 32.06
N ARG A 49 -12.89 2.24 33.08
CA ARG A 49 -12.49 2.07 34.48
C ARG A 49 -13.33 0.91 35.04
N PRO A 50 -12.77 -0.29 35.24
CA PRO A 50 -13.52 -1.41 35.78
C PRO A 50 -13.98 -1.05 37.20
N SER A 51 -15.30 -1.00 37.42
CA SER A 51 -15.88 -0.82 38.74
C SER A 51 -16.27 -2.14 39.42
N ALA A 52 -16.08 -3.29 38.75
CA ALA A 52 -16.75 -4.54 39.11
C ALA A 52 -15.83 -5.73 39.45
N ALA A 53 -14.50 -5.56 39.51
CA ALA A 53 -13.58 -6.69 39.67
C ALA A 53 -12.60 -6.58 40.86
N ASP A 54 -12.72 -5.59 41.75
CA ASP A 54 -11.76 -5.37 42.85
C ASP A 54 -10.28 -5.48 42.42
N VAL A 55 -9.99 -5.09 41.17
CA VAL A 55 -8.63 -4.84 40.68
C VAL A 55 -8.44 -3.31 40.68
N PRO A 56 -8.12 -2.70 41.84
CA PRO A 56 -8.16 -1.24 42.04
C PRO A 56 -7.13 -0.43 41.24
N ARG A 57 -6.48 -1.01 40.21
CA ARG A 57 -5.31 -0.40 39.56
C ARG A 57 -5.29 -0.44 38.04
N PHE A 58 -6.32 -0.96 37.36
CA PHE A 58 -6.34 -0.93 35.90
C PHE A 58 -7.34 0.10 35.40
N SER A 59 -6.86 1.14 34.74
CA SER A 59 -7.67 2.05 33.93
C SER A 59 -7.05 2.08 32.55
N GLU A 60 -7.84 1.71 31.54
CA GLU A 60 -7.39 1.76 30.16
C GLU A 60 -8.09 2.91 29.46
N TYR A 61 -7.31 3.69 28.73
CA TYR A 61 -7.80 4.72 27.83
C TYR A 61 -7.07 4.60 26.49
N GLN A 62 -7.78 4.91 25.42
CA GLN A 62 -7.32 4.93 24.05
C GLN A 62 -7.75 6.27 23.44
N ASP A 63 -6.82 6.92 22.74
CA ASP A 63 -7.13 8.10 21.92
C ASP A 63 -7.43 7.63 20.50
N LEU A 64 -8.64 7.93 20.02
CA LEU A 64 -9.15 7.48 18.73
C LEU A 64 -9.13 8.63 17.74
N LEU A 65 -8.71 8.35 16.50
CA LEU A 65 -9.04 9.17 15.34
C LEU A 65 -10.39 8.69 14.79
N GLN A 66 -11.41 9.53 14.90
CA GLN A 66 -12.74 9.27 14.35
C GLN A 66 -12.91 9.99 13.02
N LEU A 67 -13.08 9.21 11.96
CA LEU A 67 -13.43 9.71 10.62
C LEU A 67 -14.92 9.49 10.38
N THR A 68 -15.64 10.52 9.95
CA THR A 68 -17.07 10.42 9.63
C THR A 68 -17.26 10.70 8.14
N LEU A 69 -17.81 9.74 7.41
CA LEU A 69 -18.16 9.93 6.00
C LEU A 69 -19.67 10.16 5.88
N PRO A 70 -20.13 11.36 5.52
CA PRO A 70 -21.53 11.58 5.22
C PRO A 70 -21.89 10.89 3.89
N GLY A 71 -22.88 10.00 3.92
CA GLY A 71 -23.32 9.25 2.74
C GLY A 71 -22.44 8.04 2.41
N ASP A 72 -22.52 7.59 1.16
CA ASP A 72 -21.78 6.43 0.67
C ASP A 72 -20.36 6.79 0.23
N GLY A 73 -19.44 5.82 0.33
CA GLY A 73 -18.09 5.94 -0.18
C GLY A 73 -17.07 5.24 0.72
N SER A 74 -15.80 5.58 0.51
CA SER A 74 -14.69 4.98 1.24
C SER A 74 -13.62 6.02 1.55
N TYR A 75 -12.97 5.88 2.70
CA TYR A 75 -11.73 6.57 2.95
C TYR A 75 -10.56 5.86 2.28
N TYR A 76 -9.63 6.64 1.76
CA TYR A 76 -8.29 6.18 1.43
C TYR A 76 -7.29 6.77 2.42
N VAL A 77 -6.75 5.90 3.28
CA VAL A 77 -5.88 6.29 4.40
C VAL A 77 -4.56 5.52 4.32
N ALA A 78 -3.44 6.21 4.47
CA ALA A 78 -2.17 5.59 4.79
C ALA A 78 -1.94 5.60 6.31
N LEU A 79 -1.57 4.44 6.84
CA LEU A 79 -1.15 4.25 8.23
C LEU A 79 0.35 3.95 8.22
N PHE A 80 1.13 4.78 8.90
CA PHE A 80 2.59 4.67 8.89
C PHE A 80 3.14 4.62 10.32
N PRO A 81 3.53 3.44 10.83
CA PRO A 81 4.19 3.34 12.12
C PRO A 81 5.63 3.88 12.03
N ARG A 82 6.08 4.59 13.06
CA ARG A 82 7.46 5.06 13.18
C ARG A 82 7.89 5.10 14.65
N GLY A 83 9.20 5.08 14.90
CA GLY A 83 9.74 5.41 16.21
C GLY A 83 9.41 6.86 16.60
N ALA A 84 9.24 7.14 17.89
CA ALA A 84 8.88 8.47 18.39
C ALA A 84 9.89 9.55 17.96
N ASP A 85 11.18 9.20 17.92
CA ASP A 85 12.28 10.09 17.52
C ASP A 85 12.65 9.99 16.02
N GLU A 86 12.00 9.07 15.28
CA GLU A 86 12.22 8.95 13.84
C GLU A 86 11.60 10.13 13.08
N LYS A 87 12.24 10.52 11.98
CA LYS A 87 11.76 11.60 11.14
C LYS A 87 10.39 11.26 10.56
N VAL A 88 9.42 12.14 10.75
CA VAL A 88 8.08 12.02 10.17
C VAL A 88 8.17 11.96 8.64
N PRO A 89 7.58 10.95 7.98
CA PRO A 89 7.53 10.92 6.52
C PRO A 89 6.70 12.08 5.97
N THR A 90 7.00 12.49 4.74
CA THR A 90 6.18 13.46 4.01
C THR A 90 5.14 12.73 3.19
N PHE A 91 3.89 13.16 3.32
CA PHE A 91 2.76 12.64 2.55
C PHE A 91 2.29 13.67 1.53
N ALA A 92 1.78 13.19 0.40
CA ALA A 92 1.06 13.99 -0.57
C ALA A 92 0.06 13.12 -1.32
N SER A 93 -1.01 13.72 -1.83
CA SER A 93 -1.98 13.07 -2.72
C SER A 93 -1.90 13.61 -4.14
N SER A 94 -2.25 12.80 -5.14
CA SER A 94 -2.62 13.31 -6.47
C SER A 94 -3.84 14.23 -6.36
N PRO A 95 -4.09 15.15 -7.32
CA PRO A 95 -5.24 16.05 -7.28
C PRO A 95 -6.60 15.35 -7.17
N ASP A 96 -6.72 14.13 -7.70
CA ASP A 96 -7.92 13.30 -7.62
C ASP A 96 -7.97 12.40 -6.37
N GLY A 97 -6.97 12.49 -5.49
CA GLY A 97 -6.90 11.75 -4.23
C GLY A 97 -6.67 10.25 -4.38
N ARG A 98 -6.37 9.75 -5.60
CA ARG A 98 -6.22 8.32 -5.88
C ARG A 98 -4.82 7.77 -5.64
N VAL A 99 -3.82 8.63 -5.63
CA VAL A 99 -2.43 8.24 -5.37
C VAL A 99 -1.93 8.90 -4.10
N ILE A 100 -1.46 8.11 -3.13
CA ILE A 100 -0.68 8.60 -1.99
C ILE A 100 0.80 8.44 -2.31
N THR A 101 1.56 9.52 -2.18
CA THR A 101 3.02 9.52 -2.18
C THR A 101 3.54 9.63 -0.75
N ILE A 102 4.38 8.69 -0.33
CA ILE A 102 5.01 8.66 0.99
C ILE A 102 6.52 8.77 0.79
N ARG A 103 7.14 9.86 1.27
CA ARG A 103 8.58 10.07 1.21
C ARG A 103 9.18 9.94 2.61
N SER A 104 10.15 9.03 2.75
CA SER A 104 10.90 8.79 3.99
C SER A 104 12.40 8.80 3.69
N GLU A 105 13.23 8.54 4.71
CA GLU A 105 14.68 8.38 4.51
C GLU A 105 15.05 7.15 3.67
N TRP A 106 14.19 6.13 3.65
CA TRP A 106 14.44 4.92 2.88
C TRP A 106 14.15 5.10 1.40
N GLY A 107 13.24 5.99 1.04
CA GLY A 107 12.88 6.29 -0.35
C GLY A 107 11.43 6.75 -0.48
N THR A 108 10.86 6.53 -1.66
CA THR A 108 9.49 6.94 -1.98
C THR A 108 8.60 5.76 -2.27
N ASP A 109 7.45 5.71 -1.62
CA ASP A 109 6.37 4.79 -1.94
C ASP A 109 5.21 5.53 -2.60
N TYR A 110 4.60 4.87 -3.57
CA TYR A 110 3.38 5.33 -4.22
C TYR A 110 2.34 4.24 -4.01
N ALA A 111 1.16 4.60 -3.55
CA ALA A 111 0.04 3.68 -3.45
C ALA A 111 -1.12 4.28 -4.24
N PHE A 112 -1.73 3.47 -5.09
CA PHE A 112 -2.87 3.83 -5.94
C PHE A 112 -4.07 2.99 -5.53
N LEU A 113 -5.21 3.65 -5.35
CA LEU A 113 -6.48 3.00 -5.04
C LEU A 113 -7.65 3.71 -5.73
N SER A 114 -8.53 2.92 -6.34
CA SER A 114 -9.76 3.37 -6.97
C SER A 114 -10.84 2.29 -6.84
N GLN A 115 -12.10 2.70 -6.71
CA GLN A 115 -13.24 1.78 -6.67
C GLN A 115 -13.50 1.13 -8.03
N GLU A 116 -13.21 1.86 -9.11
CA GLU A 116 -13.38 1.40 -10.50
C GLU A 116 -12.04 1.40 -11.25
N PRO A 117 -11.85 0.53 -12.25
CA PRO A 117 -10.66 0.53 -13.09
C PRO A 117 -10.44 1.91 -13.73
N THR A 118 -9.31 2.52 -13.41
CA THR A 118 -8.95 3.84 -13.95
C THR A 118 -7.44 3.92 -14.19
N THR A 119 -7.01 5.03 -14.78
CA THR A 119 -5.60 5.34 -15.00
C THR A 119 -5.21 6.53 -14.14
N ALA A 120 -4.02 6.46 -13.55
CA ALA A 120 -3.39 7.58 -12.86
C ALA A 120 -1.91 7.65 -13.21
N GLU A 121 -1.38 8.87 -13.26
CA GLU A 121 0.04 9.14 -13.52
C GLU A 121 0.59 10.04 -12.42
N ILE A 122 1.81 9.75 -11.98
CA ILE A 122 2.52 10.57 -11.01
C ILE A 122 4.03 10.44 -11.23
N ALA A 123 4.74 11.56 -11.38
CA ALA A 123 6.16 11.56 -11.72
C ALA A 123 6.45 10.62 -12.92
N ASP A 124 7.36 9.66 -12.75
CA ASP A 124 7.74 8.67 -13.77
C ASP A 124 6.98 7.34 -13.62
N PHE A 125 5.77 7.38 -13.05
CA PHE A 125 4.98 6.19 -12.77
C PHE A 125 3.56 6.30 -13.33
N SER A 126 3.05 5.17 -13.81
CA SER A 126 1.66 5.06 -14.23
C SER A 126 1.00 3.83 -13.63
N PHE A 127 -0.30 3.96 -13.38
CA PHE A 127 -1.17 2.95 -12.82
C PHE A 127 -2.38 2.77 -13.71
N GLN A 128 -2.80 1.53 -13.88
CA GLN A 128 -4.06 1.18 -14.53
C GLN A 128 -4.71 0.03 -13.76
N GLY A 129 -5.93 0.20 -13.29
CA GLY A 129 -6.66 -0.82 -12.53
C GLY A 129 -7.38 -0.22 -11.32
N THR A 130 -7.57 -1.02 -10.28
CA THR A 130 -8.22 -0.59 -9.03
C THR A 130 -7.26 -0.42 -7.87
N ALA A 131 -6.14 -1.16 -7.84
CA ALA A 131 -5.18 -1.10 -6.75
C ALA A 131 -3.77 -1.45 -7.24
N ALA A 132 -2.80 -0.63 -6.86
CA ALA A 132 -1.40 -0.85 -7.17
C ALA A 132 -0.49 -0.13 -6.16
N SER A 133 0.76 -0.54 -6.06
CA SER A 133 1.77 0.19 -5.31
C SER A 133 3.15 0.10 -5.97
N ILE A 134 3.98 1.07 -5.67
CA ILE A 134 5.37 1.13 -6.09
C ILE A 134 6.20 1.45 -4.87
N ARG A 135 7.18 0.59 -4.60
CA ARG A 135 8.26 0.88 -3.66
C ARG A 135 9.49 1.25 -4.46
N ASN A 136 9.90 2.52 -4.42
CA ASN A 136 11.07 3.02 -5.13
C ASN A 136 12.19 3.31 -4.13
N ARG A 137 13.23 2.49 -4.17
CA ARG A 137 14.48 2.62 -3.40
C ARG A 137 15.66 2.58 -4.38
N ASP A 138 16.83 3.06 -3.96
CA ASP A 138 18.01 3.13 -4.84
C ASP A 138 18.41 1.77 -5.42
N SER A 139 18.32 0.72 -4.61
CA SER A 139 18.72 -0.65 -4.98
C SER A 139 17.56 -1.64 -5.06
N ASP A 140 16.32 -1.20 -4.86
CA ASP A 140 15.16 -2.10 -4.82
C ASP A 140 13.91 -1.38 -5.32
N LEU A 141 13.44 -1.80 -6.49
CA LEU A 141 12.18 -1.36 -7.07
C LEU A 141 11.20 -2.52 -7.03
N VAL A 142 10.04 -2.29 -6.45
CA VAL A 142 8.91 -3.23 -6.50
C VAL A 142 7.72 -2.54 -7.13
N LEU A 143 7.15 -3.16 -8.16
CA LEU A 143 5.87 -2.79 -8.75
C LEU A 143 4.84 -3.84 -8.33
N ALA A 144 3.72 -3.45 -7.75
CA ALA A 144 2.72 -4.41 -7.27
C ALA A 144 1.31 -4.01 -7.70
N LEU A 145 0.50 -5.02 -8.00
CA LEU A 145 -0.91 -4.92 -8.34
C LEU A 145 -1.73 -5.64 -7.26
N GLY A 146 -2.80 -5.00 -6.79
CA GLY A 146 -3.79 -5.64 -5.92
C GLY A 146 -4.82 -6.51 -6.67
N GLY A 147 -4.84 -6.43 -8.00
CA GLY A 147 -5.78 -7.14 -8.86
C GLY A 147 -5.40 -6.98 -10.33
N ARG A 148 -6.35 -7.16 -11.24
CA ARG A 148 -6.13 -6.95 -12.68
C ARG A 148 -5.68 -5.51 -12.96
N GLY A 149 -4.59 -5.35 -13.70
CA GLY A 149 -4.10 -4.02 -14.07
C GLY A 149 -2.71 -4.00 -14.68
N THR A 150 -2.18 -2.78 -14.79
CA THR A 150 -0.82 -2.45 -15.19
C THR A 150 -0.23 -1.45 -14.22
N VAL A 151 1.03 -1.63 -13.84
CA VAL A 151 1.83 -0.65 -13.08
C VAL A 151 3.17 -0.50 -13.77
N ALA A 152 3.60 0.74 -14.02
CA ALA A 152 4.82 1.01 -14.76
C ALA A 152 5.69 2.08 -14.09
N ALA A 153 7.00 1.89 -14.17
CA ALA A 153 8.01 2.91 -13.97
C ALA A 153 8.51 3.35 -15.35
N THR A 154 7.82 4.32 -15.94
CA THR A 154 8.01 4.76 -17.34
C THR A 154 9.43 5.28 -17.56
N GLY A 155 9.98 6.04 -16.61
CA GLY A 155 11.36 6.54 -16.65
C GLY A 155 12.43 5.43 -16.58
N LYS A 156 12.07 4.19 -16.19
CA LYS A 156 12.97 3.03 -16.13
C LYS A 156 12.63 1.96 -17.19
N SER A 157 11.64 2.21 -18.04
CA SER A 157 11.11 1.24 -19.01
C SER A 157 10.75 -0.12 -18.39
N LEU A 158 10.20 -0.09 -17.17
CA LEU A 158 9.77 -1.26 -16.43
C LEU A 158 8.26 -1.24 -16.28
N ALA A 159 7.60 -2.36 -16.52
CA ALA A 159 6.16 -2.50 -16.30
C ALA A 159 5.77 -3.93 -15.92
N LEU A 160 4.71 -4.05 -15.13
CA LEU A 160 4.02 -5.28 -14.80
C LEU A 160 2.55 -5.15 -15.20
N THR A 161 2.07 -6.06 -16.04
CA THR A 161 0.65 -6.23 -16.36
C THR A 161 0.23 -7.64 -15.96
N ALA A 162 -0.86 -7.75 -15.20
CA ALA A 162 -1.36 -9.04 -14.74
C ALA A 162 -2.90 -9.06 -14.70
N PRO A 163 -3.54 -10.23 -14.88
CA PRO A 163 -4.99 -10.41 -14.78
C PRO A 163 -5.46 -10.62 -13.33
N PHE A 164 -4.54 -10.69 -12.37
CA PHE A 164 -4.76 -10.88 -10.93
C PHE A 164 -3.66 -10.14 -10.15
N GLY A 165 -3.75 -10.15 -8.82
CA GLY A 165 -2.72 -9.53 -7.97
C GLY A 165 -1.36 -10.18 -8.18
N ALA A 166 -0.33 -9.38 -8.43
CA ALA A 166 1.04 -9.83 -8.65
C ALA A 166 2.01 -8.72 -8.28
N SER A 167 3.25 -9.07 -7.97
CA SER A 167 4.32 -8.08 -7.79
C SER A 167 5.57 -8.46 -8.56
N LEU A 168 6.29 -7.46 -9.05
CA LEU A 168 7.55 -7.56 -9.75
C LEU A 168 8.60 -6.84 -8.91
N ARG A 169 9.54 -7.60 -8.34
CA ARG A 169 10.76 -7.09 -7.72
C ARG A 169 11.88 -7.08 -8.74
N VAL A 170 12.52 -5.92 -8.89
CA VAL A 170 13.58 -5.68 -9.87
C VAL A 170 14.93 -5.67 -9.17
N GLY A 171 15.70 -6.73 -9.35
CA GLY A 171 17.08 -6.83 -8.90
C GLY A 171 18.10 -6.69 -10.04
N PRO A 172 19.40 -6.53 -9.73
CA PRO A 172 20.44 -6.34 -10.73
C PRO A 172 20.69 -7.57 -11.62
N ALA A 173 20.40 -8.77 -11.11
CA ALA A 173 20.63 -10.05 -11.81
C ALA A 173 19.38 -10.91 -11.98
N ALA A 174 18.26 -10.52 -11.35
CA ALA A 174 17.02 -11.26 -11.36
C ALA A 174 15.79 -10.33 -11.30
N LEU A 175 14.73 -10.73 -11.98
CA LEU A 175 13.38 -10.22 -11.81
C LEU A 175 12.57 -11.31 -11.11
N THR A 176 11.99 -10.99 -9.96
CA THR A 176 11.15 -11.93 -9.20
C THR A 176 9.70 -11.49 -9.31
N ILE A 177 8.84 -12.40 -9.71
CA ILE A 177 7.39 -12.19 -9.82
C ILE A 177 6.73 -13.02 -8.73
N ASP A 178 6.08 -12.38 -7.75
CA ASP A 178 5.36 -13.05 -6.67
C ASP A 178 3.84 -12.90 -6.87
N MET A 179 3.09 -13.96 -6.56
CA MET A 179 1.64 -14.06 -6.77
C MET A 179 0.95 -14.74 -5.56
N PRO A 180 -0.32 -14.40 -5.25
CA PRO A 180 -1.13 -15.10 -4.27
C PRO A 180 -1.32 -16.59 -4.63
N ALA A 181 -1.36 -17.49 -3.65
CA ALA A 181 -1.47 -18.93 -3.91
C ALA A 181 -2.81 -19.37 -4.55
N ASP A 182 -3.84 -18.53 -4.47
CA ASP A 182 -5.19 -18.76 -4.99
C ASP A 182 -5.43 -18.14 -6.37
N HIS A 183 -4.38 -17.62 -7.02
CA HIS A 183 -4.52 -17.00 -8.34
C HIS A 183 -4.94 -18.04 -9.42
N PRO A 184 -5.81 -17.66 -10.38
CA PRO A 184 -6.13 -18.52 -11.51
C PRO A 184 -4.96 -18.59 -12.50
N ALA A 185 -4.99 -19.56 -13.41
CA ALA A 185 -4.05 -19.56 -14.53
C ALA A 185 -4.25 -18.29 -15.39
N GLY A 186 -3.16 -17.74 -15.93
CA GLY A 186 -3.23 -16.52 -16.73
C GLY A 186 -1.89 -16.10 -17.30
N GLU A 187 -1.91 -15.07 -18.14
CA GLU A 187 -0.70 -14.48 -18.72
C GLU A 187 -0.27 -13.23 -17.96
N ILE A 188 0.99 -13.18 -17.52
CA ILE A 188 1.62 -11.98 -16.99
C ILE A 188 2.53 -11.39 -18.07
N VAL A 189 2.49 -10.07 -18.24
CA VAL A 189 3.41 -9.35 -19.13
C VAL A 189 4.36 -8.51 -18.30
N VAL A 190 5.65 -8.67 -18.55
CA VAL A 190 6.72 -7.85 -17.96
C VAL A 190 7.43 -7.10 -19.08
N ALA A 191 7.45 -5.78 -19.00
CA ALA A 191 8.38 -4.97 -19.77
C ALA A 191 9.62 -4.73 -18.92
N ALA A 192 10.79 -5.11 -19.40
CA ALA A 192 12.06 -4.86 -18.72
C ALA A 192 13.23 -4.73 -19.71
N PRO A 193 14.12 -3.76 -19.53
CA PRO A 193 15.31 -3.65 -20.35
C PRO A 193 16.25 -4.85 -20.14
N GLY A 194 16.99 -5.20 -21.18
CA GLY A 194 17.94 -6.32 -21.16
C GLY A 194 17.36 -7.64 -21.67
N ALA A 195 18.18 -8.68 -21.62
CA ALA A 195 17.81 -10.03 -21.99
C ALA A 195 17.61 -10.87 -20.74
N TRP A 196 16.42 -11.44 -20.58
CA TRP A 196 16.04 -12.24 -19.44
C TRP A 196 15.60 -13.64 -19.90
N LYS A 197 15.89 -14.65 -19.09
CA LYS A 197 15.47 -16.04 -19.29
C LYS A 197 14.88 -16.59 -18.00
N LEU A 198 13.97 -17.54 -18.12
CA LEU A 198 13.40 -18.23 -16.98
C LEU A 198 14.50 -19.05 -16.26
N ARG A 199 14.66 -18.89 -14.94
CA ARG A 199 15.62 -19.71 -14.17
C ARG A 199 15.15 -21.16 -14.10
N GLU A 200 13.91 -21.35 -13.64
CA GLU A 200 13.23 -22.64 -13.58
C GLU A 200 11.74 -22.45 -13.86
N GLY A 201 11.17 -23.37 -14.65
CA GLY A 201 9.93 -23.09 -15.37
C GLY A 201 8.92 -24.22 -15.44
N ARG A 202 8.87 -25.12 -14.45
CA ARG A 202 7.88 -26.22 -14.54
C ARG A 202 6.47 -25.63 -14.63
N GLY A 203 5.83 -25.86 -15.77
CA GLY A 203 4.48 -25.36 -16.10
C GLY A 203 4.41 -23.88 -16.48
N VAL A 204 5.54 -23.15 -16.48
CA VAL A 204 5.59 -21.74 -16.86
C VAL A 204 6.14 -21.62 -18.27
N THR A 205 5.42 -20.93 -19.15
CA THR A 205 5.91 -20.60 -20.49
C THR A 205 6.52 -19.20 -20.49
N LEU A 206 7.52 -18.96 -21.33
CA LEU A 206 8.11 -17.65 -21.55
C LEU A 206 8.19 -17.39 -23.06
N ALA A 207 7.45 -16.39 -23.54
CA ALA A 207 7.59 -15.86 -24.88
C ALA A 207 8.23 -14.48 -24.80
N LYS A 208 9.32 -14.29 -25.57
CA LYS A 208 9.99 -12.98 -25.69
C LYS A 208 9.44 -12.26 -26.92
N GLU A 209 8.96 -11.06 -26.71
CA GLU A 209 8.58 -10.14 -27.78
C GLU A 209 9.71 -9.13 -28.06
N PRO A 210 9.65 -8.43 -29.20
CA PRO A 210 10.51 -7.27 -29.45
C PRO A 210 10.43 -6.24 -28.31
N ALA A 211 11.43 -5.36 -28.24
CA ALA A 211 11.46 -4.24 -27.29
C ALA A 211 11.48 -4.59 -25.79
N GLY A 212 11.94 -5.79 -25.41
CA GLY A 212 12.12 -6.15 -24.00
C GLY A 212 10.82 -6.50 -23.27
N ILE A 213 9.83 -6.99 -24.01
CA ILE A 213 8.56 -7.47 -23.47
C ILE A 213 8.63 -9.00 -23.30
N TYR A 214 8.22 -9.48 -22.14
CA TYR A 214 8.20 -10.89 -21.75
C TYR A 214 6.77 -11.29 -21.38
N ARG A 215 6.20 -12.27 -22.09
CA ARG A 215 4.91 -12.87 -21.76
C ARG A 215 5.13 -14.19 -21.05
N LEU A 216 4.58 -14.32 -19.85
CA LEU A 216 4.67 -15.51 -19.04
C LEU A 216 3.30 -16.16 -18.92
N GLY A 217 3.15 -17.39 -19.41
CA GLY A 217 1.98 -18.21 -19.10
C GLY A 217 2.17 -18.84 -17.73
N ILE A 218 1.34 -18.47 -16.76
CA ILE A 218 1.42 -18.91 -15.37
C ILE A 218 0.31 -19.93 -15.10
N PRO A 219 0.62 -21.14 -14.60
CA PRO A 219 -0.39 -22.08 -14.15
C PRO A 219 -0.98 -21.65 -12.80
N ALA A 220 -2.22 -22.06 -12.51
CA ALA A 220 -2.86 -21.74 -11.23
C ALA A 220 -2.02 -22.23 -10.03
N GLY A 221 -1.99 -21.44 -8.96
CA GLY A 221 -1.29 -21.76 -7.71
C GLY A 221 0.25 -21.62 -7.75
N LYS A 222 0.82 -21.11 -8.85
CA LYS A 222 2.26 -20.80 -8.93
C LYS A 222 2.53 -19.49 -8.21
N THR A 223 3.15 -19.55 -7.04
CA THR A 223 3.35 -18.36 -6.19
C THR A 223 4.56 -17.49 -6.55
N ALA A 224 5.54 -18.03 -7.29
CA ALA A 224 6.74 -17.29 -7.63
C ALA A 224 7.32 -17.70 -8.99
N VAL A 225 7.83 -16.74 -9.75
CA VAL A 225 8.61 -16.94 -10.99
C VAL A 225 9.84 -16.04 -10.96
N GLU A 226 10.98 -16.58 -11.39
CA GLU A 226 12.23 -15.82 -11.47
C GLU A 226 12.76 -15.80 -12.89
N LEU A 227 12.96 -14.59 -13.43
CA LEU A 227 13.72 -14.37 -14.65
C LEU A 227 15.13 -13.93 -14.26
N VAL A 228 16.15 -14.59 -14.81
CA VAL A 228 17.56 -14.23 -14.62
C VAL A 228 18.13 -13.63 -15.89
N LYS A 229 19.13 -12.78 -15.74
CA LYS A 229 19.80 -12.16 -16.89
C LYS A 229 20.39 -13.26 -17.80
N ALA A 230 20.16 -13.13 -19.11
CA ALA A 230 20.85 -13.97 -20.08
C ALA A 230 22.30 -13.49 -20.17
N ASN A 231 23.23 -14.45 -20.12
CA ASN A 231 24.65 -14.19 -20.36
C ASN A 231 24.89 -13.81 -21.82
#